data_AF-A0AAP0ZP37-F1
#
_entry.id   AF-A0AAP0ZP37-F1
#
_cell.length_a   1.000
_cell.length_b   1.000
_cell.length_c   1.000
_cell.angle_alpha   90.00
_cell.angle_beta   90.00
_cell.angle_gamma   90.00
#
_symmetry.space_group_name_H-M   'P 1'
#
loop_
_entity.id
_entity.type
_entity.pdbx_description
1 polymer ?
#
loop_
_entity_poly.entity_id
_entity_poly.type
_entity_poly.pdbx_seq_one_letter_code
_entity_poly.pdbx_strand_id
1 'polypeptide(L)'
;MSQPAQIAALENGCDVHRWRSYWPFALSMAMLALAAHAAAYLTHEYAHRVTAWCLGWMARPFGIDYGAAILGDVLLLGDVSDNVDYAPIFSSGHGWAAAAIALAGPFLGNGAMYGVAAWAARWRVVRRSRGLLGFCLAYALMCAPSAPT
;
A
#
# COMPACT_ATOMS: atom_id res chain seq x y z
N MET A 1 -18.72 50.72 27.79
CA MET A 1 -17.38 50.08 27.78
C MET A 1 -17.54 48.60 28.10
N SER A 2 -17.76 47.75 27.09
CA SER A 2 -17.94 46.29 27.29
C SER A 2 -17.78 45.45 26.01
N GLN A 3 -17.05 45.93 25.00
CA GLN A 3 -16.91 45.25 23.70
C GLN A 3 -15.71 44.29 23.52
N PRO A 4 -14.53 44.44 24.16
CA PRO A 4 -13.36 43.62 23.77
C PRO A 4 -13.44 42.15 24.24
N ALA A 5 -14.08 41.88 25.38
CA ALA A 5 -14.17 40.53 25.93
C ALA A 5 -15.12 39.60 25.14
N GLN A 6 -16.17 40.15 24.52
CA GLN A 6 -17.13 39.37 23.74
C GLN A 6 -16.57 38.98 22.35
N ILE A 7 -15.71 39.80 21.76
CA ILE A 7 -15.07 39.52 20.47
C ILE A 7 -14.04 38.39 20.62
N ALA A 8 -13.18 38.43 21.64
CA ALA A 8 -12.20 37.39 21.91
C ALA A 8 -12.84 36.02 22.24
N ALA A 9 -14.01 35.99 22.88
CA ALA A 9 -14.73 34.74 23.18
C ALA A 9 -15.34 34.09 21.92
N LEU A 10 -15.76 34.88 20.93
CA LEU A 10 -16.30 34.40 19.66
C LEU A 10 -15.20 33.85 18.74
N GLU A 11 -14.03 34.49 18.72
CA GLU A 11 -12.87 34.01 17.94
C GLU A 11 -12.33 32.67 18.50
N ASN A 12 -12.16 32.58 19.82
CA ASN A 12 -11.72 31.34 20.46
C ASN A 12 -12.75 30.21 20.33
N GLY A 13 -14.05 30.50 20.42
CA GLY A 13 -15.11 29.50 20.25
C GLY A 13 -15.25 28.96 18.82
N CYS A 14 -14.97 29.79 17.80
CA CYS A 14 -15.05 29.40 16.40
C CYS A 14 -13.89 28.49 15.97
N ASP A 15 -12.70 28.66 16.55
CA ASP A 15 -11.52 27.85 16.23
C ASP A 15 -11.63 26.42 16.79
N VAL A 16 -11.83 26.23 18.11
CA VAL A 16 -11.82 24.88 18.72
C VAL A 16 -12.92 23.93 18.18
N HIS A 17 -14.04 24.47 17.71
CA HIS A 17 -15.11 23.67 17.09
C HIS A 17 -14.80 23.27 15.64
N ARG A 18 -13.99 24.06 14.92
CA ARG A 18 -13.58 23.78 13.54
C ARG A 18 -12.45 22.72 13.50
N TRP A 19 -11.51 22.75 14.45
CA TRP A 19 -10.42 21.76 14.56
C TRP A 19 -10.90 20.35 14.96
N ARG A 20 -11.95 20.24 15.80
CA ARG A 20 -12.59 18.94 16.14
C ARG A 20 -13.18 18.21 14.92
N SER A 21 -13.41 18.90 13.81
CA SER A 21 -14.12 18.35 12.65
C SER A 21 -13.22 17.62 11.65
N TYR A 22 -11.89 17.77 11.73
CA TYR A 22 -10.96 17.17 10.75
C TYR A 22 -10.32 15.85 11.21
N TRP A 23 -10.32 15.57 12.51
CA TRP A 23 -9.75 14.32 13.06
C TRP A 23 -10.34 13.04 12.46
N PRO A 24 -11.67 12.93 12.29
CA PRO A 24 -12.26 11.73 11.66
C PRO A 24 -11.80 11.54 10.22
N PHE A 25 -11.64 12.63 9.47
CA PHE A 25 -11.13 12.59 8.10
C PHE A 25 -9.66 12.16 8.08
N ALA A 26 -8.82 12.77 8.91
CA ALA A 26 -7.39 12.42 9.02
C ALA A 26 -7.19 10.96 9.42
N LEU A 27 -7.93 10.49 10.43
CA LEU A 27 -7.88 9.09 10.88
C LEU A 27 -8.35 8.13 9.77
N SER A 28 -9.44 8.46 9.08
CA SER A 28 -9.93 7.66 7.97
C SER A 28 -8.89 7.55 6.85
N MET A 29 -8.24 8.66 6.50
CA MET A 29 -7.19 8.66 5.48
C MET A 29 -5.95 7.88 5.92
N ALA A 30 -5.52 8.00 7.18
CA ALA A 30 -4.40 7.23 7.70
C ALA A 30 -4.69 5.72 7.66
N MET A 31 -5.90 5.30 8.04
CA MET A 31 -6.30 3.89 7.97
C MET A 31 -6.36 3.38 6.52
N LEU A 32 -6.89 4.18 5.60
CA LEU A 32 -6.91 3.85 4.18
C LEU A 32 -5.50 3.75 3.60
N ALA A 33 -4.59 4.65 3.99
CA ALA A 33 -3.20 4.64 3.57
C ALA A 33 -2.45 3.40 4.09
N LEU A 34 -2.66 3.01 5.36
CA LEU A 34 -2.07 1.79 5.93
C LEU A 34 -2.62 0.54 5.24
N ALA A 35 -3.92 0.47 5.00
CA ALA A 35 -4.52 -0.65 4.28
C ALA A 35 -4.00 -0.74 2.84
N ALA A 36 -3.85 0.41 2.16
CA ALA A 36 -3.29 0.51 0.83
C ALA A 36 -1.81 0.09 0.80
N HIS A 37 -1.02 0.54 1.77
CA HIS A 37 0.38 0.15 1.95
C HIS A 37 0.52 -1.37 2.11
N ALA A 38 -0.20 -1.95 3.07
CA ALA A 38 -0.16 -3.39 3.32
C ALA A 38 -0.61 -4.19 2.08
N ALA A 39 -1.67 -3.76 1.41
CA ALA A 39 -2.11 -4.41 0.18
C ALA A 39 -1.05 -4.32 -0.92
N ALA A 40 -0.42 -3.16 -1.13
CA ALA A 40 0.54 -2.93 -2.20
C ALA A 40 1.80 -3.78 -1.97
N TYR A 41 2.30 -3.77 -0.73
CA TYR A 41 3.45 -4.57 -0.32
C TYR A 41 3.16 -6.07 -0.48
N LEU A 42 2.01 -6.57 -0.01
CA LEU A 42 1.66 -7.98 -0.18
C LEU A 42 1.53 -8.38 -1.66
N THR A 43 0.91 -7.54 -2.49
CA THR A 43 0.82 -7.82 -3.93
C THR A 43 2.19 -7.83 -4.61
N HIS A 44 3.15 -7.04 -4.11
CA HIS A 44 4.55 -7.05 -4.56
C HIS A 44 5.21 -8.40 -4.27
N GLU A 45 5.21 -8.83 -3.01
CA GLU A 45 5.83 -10.08 -2.58
C GLU A 45 5.14 -11.31 -3.19
N TYR A 46 3.81 -11.29 -3.31
CA TYR A 46 3.09 -12.36 -4.00
C TYR A 46 3.46 -12.46 -5.48
N ALA A 47 3.75 -11.36 -6.16
CA ALA A 47 4.14 -11.39 -7.56
C ALA A 47 5.49 -12.10 -7.77
N HIS A 48 6.48 -11.89 -6.88
CA HIS A 48 7.72 -12.66 -6.86
C HIS A 48 7.44 -14.15 -6.73
N ARG A 49 6.64 -14.53 -5.74
CA ARG A 49 6.33 -15.94 -5.43
C ARG A 49 5.55 -16.67 -6.51
N VAL A 50 4.50 -16.03 -7.04
CA VAL A 50 3.68 -16.60 -8.11
C VAL A 50 4.55 -16.78 -9.36
N THR A 51 5.44 -15.83 -9.67
CA THR A 51 6.36 -15.96 -10.79
C THR A 51 7.37 -17.08 -10.57
N ALA A 52 7.95 -17.19 -9.37
CA ALA A 52 8.85 -18.29 -9.02
C ALA A 52 8.17 -19.65 -9.11
N TRP A 53 6.90 -19.75 -8.67
CA TRP A 53 6.09 -20.96 -8.79
C TRP A 53 5.77 -21.31 -10.25
N CYS A 54 5.34 -20.34 -11.06
CA CYS A 54 5.08 -20.55 -12.49
C CYS A 54 6.33 -21.00 -13.25
N LEU A 55 7.52 -20.55 -12.83
CA LEU A 55 8.81 -20.95 -13.41
C LEU A 55 9.36 -22.25 -12.81
N GLY A 56 8.68 -22.87 -11.84
CA GLY A 56 9.07 -24.14 -11.23
C GLY A 56 10.13 -24.03 -10.12
N TRP A 57 10.51 -22.82 -9.70
CA TRP A 57 11.51 -22.57 -8.65
C TRP A 57 10.93 -22.57 -7.23
N MET A 58 9.61 -22.65 -7.10
CA MET A 58 8.92 -22.73 -5.81
C MET A 58 7.77 -23.74 -5.86
N ALA A 59 7.60 -24.55 -4.82
CA ALA A 59 6.54 -25.55 -4.76
C ALA A 59 5.18 -25.00 -4.27
N ARG A 60 5.20 -23.98 -3.39
CA ARG A 60 4.00 -23.43 -2.72
C ARG A 60 3.95 -21.90 -2.84
N PRO A 61 3.10 -21.35 -3.72
CA PRO A 61 3.07 -19.90 -3.98
C PRO A 61 2.52 -19.09 -2.80
N PHE A 62 1.69 -19.69 -1.94
CA PHE A 62 0.96 -18.96 -0.89
C PHE A 62 1.61 -18.93 0.50
N GLY A 63 2.81 -19.51 0.67
CA GLY A 63 3.50 -19.56 1.97
C GLY A 63 4.38 -18.35 2.27
N ILE A 64 3.82 -17.13 2.24
CA ILE A 64 4.54 -15.89 2.59
C ILE A 64 5.11 -16.00 3.99
N ASP A 65 6.37 -15.58 4.15
CA ASP A 65 6.95 -15.35 5.47
C ASP A 65 6.56 -13.93 5.89
N TYR A 66 5.75 -13.84 6.95
CA TYR A 66 5.27 -12.57 7.45
C TYR A 66 6.24 -11.93 8.47
N GLY A 67 7.36 -12.61 8.76
CA GLY A 67 8.34 -12.15 9.73
C GLY A 67 7.81 -12.19 11.17
N ALA A 68 8.50 -11.48 12.05
CA ALA A 68 8.13 -11.40 13.46
C ALA A 68 6.86 -10.55 13.69
N ALA A 69 6.00 -10.97 14.62
CA ALA A 69 4.77 -10.25 14.98
C ALA A 69 5.03 -9.03 15.89
N ILE A 70 5.94 -8.14 15.47
CA ILE A 70 6.26 -6.89 16.18
C ILE A 70 5.40 -5.77 15.59
N LEU A 71 4.94 -4.82 16.40
CA LEU A 71 3.99 -3.78 15.95
C LEU A 71 4.48 -3.02 14.70
N GLY A 72 5.78 -2.74 14.60
CA GLY A 72 6.38 -2.11 13.42
C GLY A 72 6.24 -2.97 12.17
N ASP A 73 6.59 -4.25 12.25
CA ASP A 73 6.56 -5.18 11.12
C ASP A 73 5.13 -5.55 10.73
N VAL A 74 4.20 -5.60 11.69
CA VAL A 74 2.78 -5.81 11.40
C VAL A 74 2.16 -4.61 10.68
N LEU A 75 2.55 -3.38 11.05
CA LEU A 75 2.00 -2.16 10.46
C LEU A 75 2.66 -1.78 9.14
N LEU A 76 3.97 -2.02 9.01
CA LEU A 76 4.78 -1.58 7.86
C LEU A 76 5.22 -2.74 6.96
N LEU A 77 5.03 -3.98 7.37
CA LEU A 77 5.42 -5.20 6.64
C LEU A 77 6.93 -5.27 6.36
N GLY A 78 7.76 -4.70 7.24
CA GLY A 78 9.19 -4.53 7.02
C GLY A 78 10.02 -5.82 6.96
N ASP A 79 9.50 -6.92 7.51
CA ASP A 79 10.17 -8.23 7.57
C ASP A 79 9.47 -9.28 6.67
N VAL A 80 8.49 -8.85 5.86
CA VAL A 80 7.78 -9.73 4.95
C VAL A 80 8.66 -9.98 3.72
N SER A 81 8.92 -11.25 3.42
CA SER A 81 9.83 -11.70 2.37
C SER A 81 9.17 -12.69 1.40
N ASP A 82 9.54 -12.60 0.12
CA ASP A 82 9.14 -13.52 -0.94
C ASP A 82 9.55 -14.98 -0.67
N ASN A 83 10.56 -15.21 0.18
CA ASN A 83 11.13 -16.52 0.51
C ASN A 83 11.51 -17.33 -0.76
N VAL A 84 11.95 -16.64 -1.81
CA VAL A 84 12.49 -17.26 -3.03
C VAL A 84 13.96 -17.57 -2.81
N ASP A 85 14.36 -18.83 -2.98
CA ASP A 85 15.78 -19.21 -2.95
C ASP A 85 16.43 -18.94 -4.31
N TYR A 86 17.11 -17.80 -4.44
CA TYR A 86 17.77 -17.38 -5.68
C TYR A 86 19.09 -18.12 -5.96
N ALA A 87 19.73 -18.71 -4.94
CA ALA A 87 21.03 -19.38 -5.08
C ALA A 87 21.01 -20.56 -6.10
N PRO A 88 20.05 -21.50 -6.07
CA PRO A 88 19.95 -22.57 -7.06
C PRO A 88 19.58 -22.06 -8.47
N ILE A 89 18.88 -20.93 -8.56
CA ILE A 89 18.49 -20.33 -9.85
C ILE A 89 19.74 -19.80 -10.57
N PHE A 90 20.60 -19.08 -9.86
CA PHE A 90 21.85 -18.57 -10.42
C PHE A 90 22.87 -19.66 -10.67
N SER A 91 23.04 -20.61 -9.75
CA SER A 91 24.05 -21.68 -9.89
C SER A 91 23.74 -22.68 -11.02
N SER A 92 22.46 -22.81 -11.41
CA SER A 92 22.04 -23.60 -12.56
C SER A 92 22.09 -22.86 -13.91
N GLY A 93 22.56 -21.60 -13.94
CA GLY A 93 22.66 -20.79 -15.15
C GLY A 93 21.37 -20.11 -15.60
N HIS A 94 20.29 -20.17 -14.80
CA HIS A 94 18.99 -19.59 -15.13
C HIS A 94 18.84 -18.14 -14.63
N GLY A 95 19.88 -17.31 -14.78
CA GLY A 95 19.87 -15.92 -14.32
C GLY A 95 18.72 -15.07 -14.91
N TRP A 96 18.24 -15.41 -16.11
CA TRP A 96 17.06 -14.78 -16.70
C TRP A 96 15.77 -15.04 -15.89
N ALA A 97 15.64 -16.23 -15.28
CA ALA A 97 14.50 -16.58 -14.45
C ALA A 97 14.55 -15.81 -13.13
N ALA A 98 15.74 -15.67 -12.53
CA ALA A 98 15.95 -14.82 -11.36
C ALA A 98 15.61 -13.35 -11.67
N ALA A 99 16.03 -12.84 -12.84
CA ALA A 99 15.66 -11.49 -13.28
C ALA A 99 14.15 -11.32 -13.49
N ALA A 100 13.49 -12.30 -14.12
CA ALA A 100 12.04 -12.28 -14.31
C ALA A 100 11.28 -12.28 -12.96
N ILE A 101 11.74 -13.10 -12.01
CA ILE A 101 11.18 -13.12 -10.64
C ILE A 101 11.41 -11.76 -9.98
N ALA A 102 12.64 -11.22 -10.01
CA ALA A 102 12.96 -9.92 -9.39
C ALA A 102 12.18 -8.74 -10.02
N LEU A 103 11.86 -8.80 -11.31
CA LEU A 103 11.02 -7.78 -11.97
C LEU A 103 9.53 -7.98 -11.69
N ALA A 104 9.09 -9.16 -11.25
CA ALA A 104 7.68 -9.44 -11.03
C ALA A 104 7.06 -8.54 -9.95
N GLY A 105 7.75 -8.29 -8.84
CA GLY A 105 7.26 -7.40 -7.77
C GLY A 105 6.93 -5.99 -8.28
N PRO A 106 7.90 -5.24 -8.83
CA PRO A 106 7.67 -3.89 -9.32
C PRO A 106 6.68 -3.83 -10.51
N PHE A 107 6.78 -4.75 -11.47
CA PHE A 107 6.00 -4.65 -12.72
C PHE A 107 4.63 -5.32 -12.64
N LEU A 108 4.55 -6.55 -12.11
CA LEU A 108 3.28 -7.28 -11.98
C LEU A 108 2.59 -6.93 -10.65
N GLY A 109 3.34 -6.94 -9.55
CA GLY A 109 2.80 -6.64 -8.23
C GLY A 109 2.33 -5.19 -8.12
N ASN A 110 3.18 -4.22 -8.43
CA ASN A 110 2.84 -2.81 -8.31
C ASN A 110 2.29 -2.24 -9.62
N GLY A 111 3.00 -2.38 -10.74
CA GLY A 111 2.62 -1.77 -12.02
C GLY A 111 1.27 -2.23 -12.55
N ALA A 112 1.00 -3.54 -12.58
CA ALA A 112 -0.29 -4.05 -13.03
C ALA A 112 -1.42 -3.68 -12.06
N MET A 113 -1.17 -3.77 -10.75
CA MET A 113 -2.19 -3.43 -9.74
C MET A 113 -2.50 -1.94 -9.68
N TYR A 114 -1.54 -1.06 -9.98
CA TYR A 114 -1.80 0.36 -10.24
C TYR A 114 -2.86 0.52 -11.33
N GLY A 115 -2.69 -0.17 -12.47
CA GLY A 115 -3.63 -0.14 -13.58
C GLY A 115 -5.02 -0.64 -13.18
N VAL A 116 -5.09 -1.73 -12.41
CA VAL A 116 -6.35 -2.27 -11.87
C VAL A 116 -7.03 -1.26 -10.94
N ALA A 117 -6.28 -0.61 -10.05
CA ALA A 117 -6.81 0.37 -9.11
C ALA A 117 -7.31 1.64 -9.81
N ALA A 118 -6.53 2.16 -10.77
CA ALA A 118 -6.91 3.30 -11.59
C ALA A 118 -8.15 2.98 -12.44
N TRP A 119 -8.27 1.76 -12.96
CA TRP A 119 -9.45 1.32 -13.69
C TRP A 119 -10.69 1.16 -12.78
N ALA A 120 -10.54 0.53 -11.62
CA ALA A 120 -11.60 0.37 -10.63
C ALA A 120 -12.13 1.73 -10.13
N ALA A 121 -11.25 2.73 -9.98
CA ALA A 121 -11.63 4.10 -9.62
C ALA A 121 -12.57 4.76 -10.65
N ARG A 122 -12.69 4.22 -11.88
CA ARG A 122 -13.64 4.70 -12.90
C ARG A 122 -15.03 4.12 -12.72
N TRP A 123 -15.21 3.08 -11.91
CA TRP A 123 -16.50 2.44 -11.71
C TRP A 123 -17.45 3.33 -10.91
N ARG A 124 -18.75 3.33 -11.29
CA ARG A 124 -19.77 4.16 -10.64
C ARG A 124 -19.93 3.83 -9.15
N VAL A 125 -19.85 2.53 -8.81
CA VAL A 125 -19.96 2.05 -7.42
C VAL A 125 -18.81 2.57 -6.55
N VAL A 126 -17.58 2.57 -7.09
CA VAL A 126 -16.39 3.07 -6.40
C VAL A 126 -16.47 4.58 -6.22
N ARG A 127 -16.81 5.33 -7.29
CA ARG A 127 -16.93 6.80 -7.23
C ARG A 127 -18.03 7.31 -6.30
N ARG A 128 -19.05 6.49 -6.02
CA ARG A 128 -20.12 6.84 -5.06
C ARG A 128 -19.65 6.71 -3.61
N SER A 129 -18.65 5.88 -3.33
CA SER A 129 -18.09 5.68 -2.00
C SER A 129 -16.79 6.43 -1.82
N ARG A 130 -16.79 7.45 -0.95
CA ARG A 130 -15.59 8.21 -0.60
C ARG A 130 -14.47 7.30 -0.07
N GLY A 131 -14.83 6.24 0.67
CA GLY A 131 -13.87 5.28 1.20
C GLY A 131 -13.24 4.39 0.14
N LEU A 132 -14.04 3.81 -0.77
CA LEU A 132 -13.51 2.98 -1.85
C LEU A 132 -12.66 3.80 -2.84
N LEU A 133 -13.13 4.99 -3.20
CA LEU A 133 -12.36 5.89 -4.04
C LEU A 133 -11.05 6.30 -3.35
N GLY A 134 -11.09 6.66 -2.06
CA GLY A 134 -9.91 6.98 -1.28
C GLY A 134 -8.92 5.82 -1.19
N PHE A 135 -9.41 4.59 -0.96
CA PHE A 135 -8.59 3.39 -0.99
C PHE A 135 -7.92 3.18 -2.35
N CYS A 136 -8.68 3.20 -3.46
CA CYS A 136 -8.13 3.00 -4.80
C CYS A 136 -7.08 4.05 -5.16
N LEU A 137 -7.29 5.31 -4.75
CA LEU A 137 -6.32 6.38 -4.98
C LEU A 137 -5.06 6.21 -4.12
N ALA A 138 -5.21 5.88 -2.83
CA ALA A 138 -4.08 5.62 -1.94
C ALA A 138 -3.27 4.39 -2.40
N TYR A 139 -3.96 3.32 -2.79
CA TYR A 139 -3.32 2.11 -3.31
C TYR A 139 -2.61 2.36 -4.64
N ALA A 140 -3.23 3.09 -5.57
CA ALA A 140 -2.55 3.53 -6.79
C ALA A 140 -1.31 4.39 -6.49
N LEU A 141 -1.36 5.25 -5.47
CA LEU A 141 -0.19 6.04 -5.07
C LEU A 141 0.95 5.15 -4.54
N MET A 142 0.64 4.15 -3.72
CA MET A 142 1.63 3.21 -3.18
C MET A 142 2.23 2.29 -4.25
N CYS A 143 1.44 1.94 -5.27
CA CYS A 143 1.90 1.15 -6.41
C CYS A 143 2.62 1.99 -7.47
N ALA A 144 2.60 3.32 -7.38
CA ALA A 144 3.24 4.16 -8.39
C ALA A 144 4.76 3.93 -8.36
N PRO A 145 5.40 3.69 -9.52
CA PRO A 145 6.84 3.58 -9.56
C PRO A 145 7.46 4.92 -9.12
N SER A 146 8.17 4.92 -8.00
CA SER A 146 9.08 6.01 -7.68
C SER A 146 10.14 6.03 -8.78
N ALA A 147 10.17 7.12 -9.55
CA ALA A 147 11.20 7.29 -10.56
C ALA A 147 12.57 7.12 -9.89
N PRO A 148 13.51 6.37 -10.49
CA PRO A 148 14.88 6.36 -10.01
C PRO A 148 15.40 7.81 -10.10
N THR A 149 15.64 8.42 -8.95
CA THR A 149 16.40 9.68 -8.82
C THR A 149 17.88 9.38 -8.87
#